data_AF-A0A4Y2E867-F1
#
_entry.id   AF-A0A4Y2E867-F1
#
_cell.length_a   1.000
_cell.length_b   1.000
_cell.length_c   1.000
_cell.angle_alpha   90.00
_cell.angle_beta   90.00
_cell.angle_gamma   90.00
#
_symmetry.space_group_name_H-M   'P 1'
#
loop_
_entity.id
_entity.type
_entity.pdbx_description
1 polymer ?
#
loop_
_entity_poly.entity_id
_entity_poly.type
_entity_poly.pdbx_seq_one_letter_code
_entity_poly.pdbx_strand_id
1 'polypeptide(L)'
;MVAMYSVRDYCDMYLMYGRCNGNALRTAREYARRNPSRRPPDVNVIRRLDDRLRNTGSVLPTANLHDTGRPRSCLTVAQADAILQRVEETPEVSTRALAHEMTSSKSTVHRLL
;
A
#
# COMPACT_ATOMS: atom_id res chain seq x y z
N MET A 1 -5.68 -0.69 8.95
CA MET A 1 -5.71 -1.99 9.68
C MET A 1 -4.27 -2.32 10.03
N VAL A 2 -3.92 -2.36 11.32
CA VAL A 2 -2.55 -2.61 11.79
C VAL A 2 -2.10 -4.01 11.37
N ALA A 3 -0.86 -4.16 10.90
CA ALA A 3 -0.27 -5.46 10.61
C ALA A 3 -0.39 -6.37 11.84
N MET A 4 -1.19 -7.45 11.74
CA MET A 4 -1.51 -8.31 12.88
C MET A 4 -0.32 -9.15 13.38
N TYR A 5 0.74 -9.25 12.57
CA TYR A 5 1.95 -10.01 12.85
C TYR A 5 3.18 -9.17 12.48
N SER A 6 4.27 -9.33 13.23
CA SER A 6 5.53 -8.63 12.93
C SER A 6 6.22 -9.24 11.70
N VAL A 7 7.21 -8.54 11.12
CA VAL A 7 8.05 -9.10 10.06
C VAL A 7 8.67 -10.43 10.49
N ARG A 8 9.15 -10.51 11.73
CA ARG A 8 9.75 -11.71 12.29
C ARG A 8 8.77 -12.88 12.33
N ASP A 9 7.53 -12.62 12.75
CA ASP A 9 6.47 -13.63 12.74
C ASP A 9 6.23 -14.16 11.32
N TYR A 10 6.11 -13.27 10.33
CA TYR A 10 5.94 -13.67 8.94
C TYR A 10 7.13 -14.48 8.41
N CYS A 11 8.36 -14.11 8.73
CA CYS A 11 9.54 -14.89 8.36
C CYS A 11 9.51 -16.29 8.99
N ASP A 12 9.21 -16.39 10.29
CA ASP A 12 9.13 -17.67 10.99
C ASP A 12 8.00 -18.56 10.42
N MET A 13 6.86 -17.96 10.06
CA MET A 13 5.77 -18.65 9.35
C MET A 13 6.22 -19.17 7.99
N TYR A 14 6.97 -18.39 7.21
CA TYR A 14 7.42 -18.79 5.87
C TYR A 14 8.46 -19.91 5.92
N LEU A 15 9.39 -19.85 6.87
CA LEU A 15 10.36 -20.93 7.11
C LEU A 15 9.66 -22.23 7.52
N MET A 16 8.65 -22.14 8.40
CA MET A 16 7.80 -23.28 8.75
C MET A 16 7.01 -23.82 7.54
N TYR A 17 6.52 -22.94 6.68
CA TYR A 17 5.76 -23.30 5.48
C TYR A 17 6.60 -24.13 4.50
N GLY A 18 7.86 -23.73 4.29
CA GLY A 18 8.83 -24.52 3.52
C GLY A 18 9.06 -25.91 4.13
N ARG A 19 9.27 -26.00 5.46
CA ARG A 19 9.43 -27.28 6.18
C ARG A 19 8.19 -28.17 6.13
N CYS A 20 7.01 -27.57 5.98
CA CYS A 20 5.74 -28.27 5.85
C CYS A 20 5.39 -28.60 4.38
N ASN A 21 6.36 -28.52 3.45
CA ASN A 21 6.19 -28.78 2.02
C ASN A 21 5.05 -27.96 1.39
N GLY A 22 4.91 -26.70 1.80
CA GLY A 22 3.85 -25.81 1.29
C GLY A 22 2.45 -26.12 1.84
N ASN A 23 2.31 -26.90 2.92
CA ASN A 23 1.02 -27.14 3.54
C ASN A 23 0.69 -26.09 4.59
N ALA A 24 -0.19 -25.14 4.24
CA ALA A 24 -0.54 -24.01 5.11
C ALA A 24 -1.27 -24.44 6.41
N LEU A 25 -2.12 -25.48 6.36
CA LEU A 25 -2.83 -25.97 7.55
C LEU A 25 -1.86 -26.60 8.55
N ARG A 26 -0.94 -27.45 8.06
CA ARG A 26 0.10 -28.05 8.89
C ARG A 26 0.99 -26.97 9.49
N THR A 27 1.36 -25.98 8.69
CA THR A 27 2.18 -24.84 9.12
C THR A 27 1.52 -24.07 10.26
N ALA A 28 0.23 -23.74 10.17
CA ALA A 28 -0.50 -23.04 11.22
C ALA A 28 -0.49 -23.81 12.55
N ARG A 29 -0.72 -25.14 12.48
CA ARG A 29 -0.71 -26.02 13.67
C ARG A 29 0.68 -26.12 14.30
N GLU A 30 1.73 -26.29 13.48
CA GLU A 30 3.12 -26.35 13.96
C GLU A 30 3.55 -25.01 14.57
N TYR A 31 3.19 -23.89 13.93
CA TYR A 31 3.50 -22.56 14.42
C TYR A 31 2.84 -22.28 15.78
N ALA A 32 1.55 -22.63 15.92
CA ALA A 32 0.82 -22.51 17.18
C ALA A 32 1.44 -23.37 18.30
N ARG A 33 1.86 -24.60 17.97
CA ARG A 33 2.52 -25.49 18.93
C ARG A 33 3.89 -24.96 19.40
N ARG A 34 4.66 -24.32 18.52
CA ARG A 34 5.99 -23.77 18.85
C ARG A 34 5.93 -22.41 19.54
N ASN A 35 4.89 -21.63 19.30
CA ASN A 35 4.71 -20.28 19.81
C ASN A 35 3.41 -20.14 20.61
N PRO A 36 3.26 -20.82 21.76
CA PRO A 36 2.02 -20.84 22.53
C PRO A 36 1.63 -19.47 23.11
N SER A 37 2.59 -18.57 23.30
CA SER A 37 2.34 -17.19 23.74
C SER A 37 1.85 -16.25 22.63
N ARG A 38 1.92 -16.68 21.36
CA ARG A 38 1.52 -15.87 20.20
C ARG A 38 0.16 -16.30 19.69
N ARG A 39 -0.56 -15.36 19.08
CA ARG A 39 -1.82 -15.68 18.39
C ARG A 39 -1.53 -16.63 17.22
N PRO A 40 -2.25 -17.76 17.10
CA PRO A 40 -2.05 -18.68 16.00
C PRO A 40 -2.50 -18.04 14.66
N PRO A 41 -1.71 -18.17 13.59
CA PRO A 41 -2.10 -17.68 12.28
C PRO A 41 -3.24 -18.50 11.69
N ASP A 42 -4.14 -17.83 10.98
CA ASP A 42 -5.10 -18.48 10.10
C ASP A 42 -4.37 -19.04 8.86
N VAL A 43 -4.89 -20.13 8.29
CA VAL A 43 -4.35 -20.76 7.08
C VAL A 43 -4.24 -19.75 5.92
N ASN A 44 -5.19 -18.82 5.82
CA ASN A 44 -5.20 -17.77 4.80
C ASN A 44 -4.09 -16.74 4.99
N VAL A 45 -3.63 -16.50 6.22
CA VAL A 45 -2.49 -15.59 6.47
C VAL A 45 -1.23 -16.14 5.81
N ILE A 46 -1.02 -17.45 5.92
CA ILE A 46 0.15 -18.15 5.36
C ILE A 46 0.07 -18.19 3.84
N ARG A 47 -1.11 -18.48 3.27
CA ARG A 47 -1.33 -18.45 1.82
C ARG A 47 -1.06 -17.06 1.23
N ARG A 48 -1.66 -16.03 1.82
CA ARG A 48 -1.46 -14.63 1.41
C ARG A 48 -0.03 -14.14 1.63
N LEU A 49 0.75 -14.79 2.49
CA LEU A 49 2.17 -14.51 2.65
C LEU A 49 2.96 -15.09 1.46
N ASP A 50 2.73 -16.36 1.11
CA ASP A 50 3.38 -17.00 -0.04
C ASP A 50 3.02 -16.29 -1.35
N ASP A 51 1.74 -15.99 -1.57
CA ASP A 51 1.28 -15.25 -2.76
C ASP A 51 2.01 -13.90 -2.89
N ARG A 52 2.17 -13.18 -1.77
CA ARG A 52 2.79 -11.86 -1.78
C ARG A 52 4.29 -11.93 -2.03
N LEU A 53 4.97 -12.90 -1.41
CA LEU A 53 6.39 -13.14 -1.64
C LEU A 53 6.66 -13.49 -3.11
N ARG A 54 5.82 -14.34 -3.70
CA ARG A 54 5.98 -14.75 -5.11
C ARG A 54 5.66 -13.64 -6.10
N ASN A 55 4.59 -12.87 -5.85
CA ASN A 55 4.10 -11.89 -6.81
C ASN A 55 4.74 -10.51 -6.66
N THR A 56 5.13 -10.13 -5.43
CA THR A 56 5.62 -8.77 -5.13
C THR A 56 6.95 -8.73 -4.41
N GLY A 57 7.47 -9.88 -3.92
CA GLY A 57 8.67 -9.93 -3.09
C GLY A 57 8.50 -9.39 -1.67
N SER A 58 7.30 -8.95 -1.28
CA SER A 58 7.08 -8.32 0.03
C SER A 58 6.61 -9.32 1.10
N VAL A 59 7.23 -9.24 2.29
CA VAL A 59 6.82 -10.00 3.49
C VAL A 59 5.64 -9.35 4.21
N LEU A 60 5.52 -8.02 4.13
CA LEU A 60 4.51 -7.24 4.87
C LEU A 60 3.26 -6.96 4.03
N PRO A 61 2.05 -6.95 4.62
CA PRO A 61 0.84 -6.71 3.84
C PRO A 61 0.86 -5.31 3.23
N THR A 62 0.57 -5.22 1.93
CA THR A 62 0.49 -3.95 1.20
C THR A 62 -0.61 -3.02 1.71
N ALA A 63 -1.61 -3.54 2.43
CA ALA A 63 -2.61 -2.71 3.10
C ALA A 63 -2.02 -1.75 4.15
N ASN A 64 -0.77 -1.97 4.61
CA ASN A 64 -0.05 -1.00 5.44
C ASN A 64 0.53 0.18 4.64
N LEU A 65 0.62 0.09 3.31
CA LEU A 65 0.80 1.25 2.45
C LEU A 65 -0.56 1.93 2.30
N HIS A 66 -1.04 2.56 3.37
CA HIS A 66 -2.31 3.27 3.41
C HIS A 66 -2.37 4.52 2.48
N ASP A 67 -1.37 4.72 1.62
CA ASP A 67 -1.31 5.80 0.63
C ASP A 67 -1.43 5.34 -0.83
N THR A 68 -1.73 4.06 -1.11
CA THR A 68 -1.98 3.61 -2.49
C THR A 68 -3.44 3.77 -2.93
N GLY A 69 -4.21 4.64 -2.26
CA GLY A 69 -5.50 5.06 -2.79
C GLY A 69 -5.30 5.74 -4.15
N ARG A 70 -6.30 5.68 -5.04
CA ARG A 70 -6.31 6.54 -6.22
C ARG A 70 -6.05 7.97 -5.74
N PRO A 71 -5.06 8.70 -6.27
CA PRO A 71 -4.84 10.08 -5.88
C PRO A 71 -6.19 10.80 -5.99
N ARG A 72 -6.63 11.43 -4.90
CA ARG A 72 -7.89 12.19 -4.86
C ARG A 72 -7.79 13.49 -5.69
N SER A 73 -6.76 13.63 -6.53
CA SER A 73 -6.70 14.73 -7.48
C SER A 73 -7.84 14.52 -8.47
N CYS A 74 -8.86 15.35 -8.37
CA CYS A 74 -9.92 15.48 -9.38
C CYS A 74 -9.36 15.93 -10.74
N LEU A 75 -8.08 16.29 -10.82
CA LEU A 75 -7.41 16.70 -12.04
C LEU A 75 -7.16 15.48 -12.93
N THR A 76 -7.58 15.60 -14.18
CA THR A 76 -7.06 14.75 -15.25
C THR A 76 -5.60 15.11 -15.50
N VAL A 77 -4.84 14.21 -16.12
CA VAL A 77 -3.44 14.46 -16.51
C VAL A 77 -3.34 15.74 -17.36
N ALA A 78 -4.25 15.90 -18.32
CA ALA A 78 -4.31 17.10 -19.18
C ALA A 78 -4.54 18.40 -18.39
N GLN A 79 -5.35 18.38 -17.34
CA GLN A 79 -5.56 19.57 -16.50
C GLN A 79 -4.33 19.87 -15.63
N ALA A 80 -3.62 18.85 -15.16
CA ALA A 80 -2.38 19.05 -14.42
C ALA A 80 -1.30 19.67 -15.32
N ASP A 81 -1.14 19.16 -16.53
CA ASP A 81 -0.18 19.68 -17.51
C ASP A 81 -0.50 21.13 -17.90
N ALA A 82 -1.79 21.45 -18.12
CA ALA A 82 -2.22 22.82 -18.42
C ALA A 82 -1.91 23.81 -17.27
N ILE A 83 -2.07 23.36 -16.01
CA ILE A 83 -1.71 24.18 -14.84
C ILE A 83 -0.20 24.41 -14.79
N LEU A 84 0.61 23.38 -15.00
CA LEU A 84 2.07 23.49 -14.99
C LEU A 84 2.56 24.42 -16.10
N GLN A 85 2.05 24.24 -17.32
CA GLN A 85 2.37 25.11 -18.46
C GLN A 85 1.99 26.57 -18.18
N ARG A 86 0.82 26.83 -17.60
CA ARG A 86 0.38 28.20 -17.29
C ARG A 86 1.27 28.88 -16.25
N VAL A 87 1.77 28.12 -15.27
CA VAL A 87 2.72 28.62 -14.26
C VAL A 87 4.09 28.89 -14.88
N GLU A 88 4.56 28.04 -15.80
CA GLU A 88 5.79 28.28 -16.55
C GLU A 88 5.70 29.55 -17.42
N GLU A 89 4.58 29.74 -18.11
CA GLU A 89 4.33 30.93 -18.95
C GLU A 89 4.19 32.22 -18.13
N THR A 90 3.64 32.15 -16.92
CA THR A 90 3.43 33.32 -16.06
C THR A 90 3.53 32.96 -14.58
N PRO A 91 4.72 33.02 -13.98
CA PRO A 91 4.95 32.56 -12.60
C PRO A 91 4.26 33.41 -11.53
N GLU A 92 3.83 34.63 -11.86
CA GLU A 92 3.08 35.51 -10.95
C GLU A 92 1.59 35.17 -10.84
N VAL A 93 1.09 34.22 -11.64
CA VAL A 93 -0.32 33.82 -11.63
C VAL A 93 -0.69 33.20 -10.27
N SER A 94 -1.76 33.73 -9.66
CA SER A 94 -2.24 33.20 -8.39
C SER A 94 -2.86 31.80 -8.53
N THR A 95 -2.66 30.96 -7.52
CA THR A 95 -3.31 29.63 -7.42
C THR A 95 -4.84 29.69 -7.49
N ARG A 96 -5.44 30.85 -7.13
CA ARG A 96 -6.89 31.08 -7.22
C ARG A 96 -7.34 31.35 -8.65
N ALA A 97 -6.55 32.09 -9.43
CA ALA A 97 -6.82 32.33 -10.84
C ALA A 97 -6.78 31.02 -11.64
N LEU A 98 -5.75 30.19 -11.43
CA LEU A 98 -5.64 28.85 -12.04
C LEU A 98 -6.80 27.93 -11.69
N ALA A 99 -7.25 27.98 -10.43
CA ALA A 99 -8.40 27.21 -9.97
C ALA A 99 -9.69 27.58 -10.72
N HIS A 100 -9.92 28.87 -10.94
CA HIS A 100 -11.06 29.35 -11.74
C HIS A 100 -10.93 28.96 -13.22
N GLU A 101 -9.76 29.16 -13.81
CA GLU A 101 -9.49 28.86 -15.22
C GLU A 101 -9.71 27.37 -15.55
N MET A 102 -9.26 26.49 -14.64
CA MET A 102 -9.28 25.04 -14.83
C MET A 102 -10.45 24.34 -14.13
N THR A 103 -11.46 25.09 -13.69
CA THR A 103 -12.66 24.59 -12.96
C THR A 103 -12.29 23.59 -11.85
N SER A 104 -11.27 23.94 -11.09
CA SER A 104 -10.65 23.08 -10.06
C SER A 104 -10.68 23.78 -8.72
N SER A 105 -10.57 23.03 -7.61
CA SER A 105 -10.49 23.66 -6.30
C SER A 105 -9.11 24.28 -6.09
N LYS A 106 -9.04 25.44 -5.41
CA LYS A 106 -7.77 26.06 -5.01
C LYS A 106 -6.86 25.05 -4.28
N SER A 107 -7.44 24.24 -3.39
CA SER A 107 -6.72 23.22 -2.62
C SER A 107 -6.13 22.11 -3.50
N THR A 108 -6.75 21.83 -4.64
CA THR A 108 -6.25 20.86 -5.61
C THR A 108 -5.07 21.43 -6.40
N VAL A 109 -5.18 22.68 -6.86
CA VAL A 109 -4.09 23.39 -7.56
C VAL A 109 -2.87 23.55 -6.65
N HIS A 110 -3.06 23.98 -5.40
CA HIS A 110 -1.98 24.12 -4.42
C HIS A 110 -1.33 22.79 -4.03
N ARG A 111 -2.00 21.65 -4.22
CA ARG A 111 -1.38 20.34 -3.96
C ARG A 111 -0.54 19.86 -5.15
N LEU A 112 -0.84 20.36 -6.35
CA LEU A 112 -0.15 20.03 -7.57
C LEU A 112 1.15 20.84 -7.72
N LEU A 113 1.10 22.15 -7.44
CA LEU A 113 2.25 23.06 -7.40
C LEU A 113 3.09 22.85 -6.14
#